data_AF-A0A9Q9EUF3-F1
#
_entry.id   AF-A0A9Q9EUF3-F1
#
_cell.length_a   1.000
_cell.length_b   1.000
_cell.length_c   1.000
_cell.angle_alpha   90.00
_cell.angle_beta   90.00
_cell.angle_gamma   90.00
#
_symmetry.space_group_name_H-M   'P 1'
#
loop_
_entity.id
_entity.type
_entity.pdbx_description
1 polymer ?
#
loop_
_entity_poly.entity_id
_entity_poly.type
_entity_poly.pdbx_seq_one_letter_code
_entity_poly.pdbx_strand_id
1 'polypeptide(L)'
;MKQKGLFDEEDRLRVLSNLGDSLEKLNEKINWEIFKPLLKKALTKEPKGLGGRPAYDYVMMFKIIILQKLYNISDDQTEYQINDRLSFMRFLGLELKDKVPDSKTIWLFKEKLIEARVSKKLFEKFGKELARNNLIGKEGTIIDATIVEAPIQHNSKDENEQIKNGKVPEQWQEAKNKAKLSQKDCDARWTKKHKRSYYGYKDHIKVDKKSKLILKVTVTAANVHDSRELKNLVEREDERLYADSAYIGEEIERVLKAKGIEGQICERGARGKPLTKKQKISNRKKSKIRARVEHVFGFMTNSMKGIYVRTIGLARATFSIIMMNLTYNLCRYCYLKK
;
A
#
# COMPACT_ATOMS: atom_id res chain seq x y z
N MET A 1 19.56 36.45 -25.19
CA MET A 1 19.11 35.50 -24.14
C MET A 1 19.46 36.10 -22.79
N LYS A 2 18.54 36.12 -21.82
CA LYS A 2 18.88 36.50 -20.44
C LYS A 2 19.73 35.40 -19.82
N GLN A 3 20.84 35.75 -19.17
CA GLN A 3 21.69 34.82 -18.46
C GLN A 3 20.98 34.35 -17.19
N LYS A 4 21.09 33.06 -16.85
CA LYS A 4 20.58 32.54 -15.58
C LYS A 4 21.34 33.20 -14.42
N GLY A 5 20.61 33.72 -13.45
CA GLY A 5 21.18 34.22 -12.20
C GLY A 5 21.71 33.07 -11.34
N LEU A 6 22.70 33.38 -10.50
CA LEU A 6 23.35 32.40 -9.62
C LEU A 6 22.36 31.73 -8.65
N PHE A 7 21.33 32.46 -8.22
CA PHE A 7 20.36 32.03 -7.20
C PHE A 7 18.96 31.70 -7.75
N ASP A 8 18.79 31.66 -9.07
CA ASP A 8 17.47 31.48 -9.70
C ASP A 8 16.78 30.18 -9.25
N GLU A 9 17.55 29.12 -9.03
CA GLU A 9 17.04 27.82 -8.56
C GLU A 9 16.60 27.88 -7.10
N GLU A 10 17.42 28.44 -6.20
CA GLU A 10 17.07 28.57 -4.78
C GLU A 10 15.87 29.50 -4.58
N ASP A 11 15.79 30.59 -5.33
CA ASP A 11 14.65 31.49 -5.31
C ASP A 11 13.37 30.77 -5.76
N ARG A 12 13.46 29.95 -6.81
CA ARG A 12 12.33 29.13 -7.27
C ARG A 12 11.91 28.11 -6.22
N LEU A 13 12.86 27.44 -5.56
CA LEU A 13 12.59 26.49 -4.48
C LEU A 13 11.97 27.19 -3.26
N ARG A 14 12.39 28.41 -2.92
CA ARG A 14 11.80 29.22 -1.84
C ARG A 14 10.35 29.58 -2.14
N VAL A 15 10.04 29.92 -3.39
CA VAL A 15 8.65 30.13 -3.82
C VAL A 15 7.83 28.84 -3.64
N LEU A 16 8.37 27.68 -4.00
CA LEU A 16 7.67 26.39 -3.80
C LEU A 16 7.44 26.07 -2.31
N SER A 17 8.40 26.35 -1.44
CA SER A 17 8.23 26.22 0.01
C SER A 17 7.08 27.11 0.51
N ASN A 18 7.03 28.37 0.06
CA ASN A 18 5.96 29.31 0.43
C ASN A 18 4.58 28.89 -0.09
N LEU A 19 4.52 28.20 -1.23
CA LEU A 19 3.28 27.62 -1.77
C LEU A 19 2.86 26.32 -1.07
N GLY A 20 3.68 25.80 -0.15
CA GLY A 20 3.35 24.66 0.70
C GLY A 20 3.74 23.30 0.12
N ASP A 21 5.00 23.14 -0.30
CA ASP A 21 5.51 21.84 -0.75
C ASP A 21 5.40 20.75 0.34
N SER A 22 4.52 19.79 0.10
CA SER A 22 4.31 18.66 1.00
C SER A 22 5.50 17.70 1.08
N LEU A 23 6.34 17.64 0.03
CA LEU A 23 7.48 16.72 -0.04
C LEU A 23 8.63 17.18 0.86
N GLU A 24 8.78 18.49 1.05
CA GLU A 24 9.72 19.10 1.98
C GLU A 24 9.44 18.64 3.41
N LYS A 25 8.18 18.75 3.85
CA LYS A 25 7.73 18.27 5.17
C LYS A 25 7.99 16.78 5.38
N LEU A 26 7.83 15.96 4.33
CA LEU A 26 8.16 14.53 4.39
C LEU A 26 9.66 14.31 4.57
N ASN A 27 10.49 15.04 3.85
CA ASN A 27 11.95 14.94 3.97
C ASN A 27 12.46 15.39 5.34
N GLU A 28 11.89 16.43 5.92
CA GLU A 28 12.28 16.95 7.24
C GLU A 28 11.87 15.99 8.37
N LYS A 29 10.64 15.47 8.33
CA LYS A 29 10.09 14.71 9.46
C LYS A 29 10.49 13.24 9.46
N ILE A 30 10.75 12.65 8.29
CA ILE A 30 11.08 11.23 8.16
C ILE A 30 12.59 11.02 8.15
N ASN A 31 13.09 10.25 9.09
CA ASN A 31 14.45 9.72 9.00
C ASN A 31 14.47 8.55 8.00
N TRP A 32 14.83 8.83 6.75
CA TRP A 32 14.85 7.84 5.68
C TRP A 32 15.95 6.78 5.81
N GLU A 33 17.03 7.09 6.53
CA GLU A 33 18.16 6.17 6.73
C GLU A 33 17.76 4.91 7.52
N ILE A 34 16.64 4.94 8.26
CA ILE A 34 16.11 3.75 8.96
C ILE A 34 15.83 2.57 8.02
N PHE A 35 15.55 2.84 6.74
CA PHE A 35 15.25 1.83 5.73
C PHE A 35 16.52 1.28 5.05
N LYS A 36 17.61 2.03 5.05
CA LYS A 36 18.84 1.70 4.32
C LYS A 36 19.44 0.34 4.66
N PRO A 37 19.52 -0.10 5.93
CA PRO A 37 20.05 -1.43 6.25
C PRO A 37 19.22 -2.56 5.62
N LEU A 38 17.88 -2.41 5.59
CA LEU A 38 16.99 -3.40 4.98
C LEU A 38 17.11 -3.40 3.46
N LEU A 39 17.18 -2.21 2.86
CA LEU A 39 17.34 -2.06 1.40
C LEU A 39 18.69 -2.59 0.93
N LYS A 40 19.78 -2.25 1.62
CA LYS A 40 21.12 -2.75 1.32
C LYS A 40 21.14 -4.28 1.38
N LYS A 41 20.65 -4.89 2.48
CA LYS A 41 20.59 -6.35 2.61
C LYS A 41 19.79 -7.03 1.50
N ALA A 42 18.73 -6.42 1.02
CA ALA A 42 17.90 -6.95 -0.06
C ALA A 42 18.56 -6.85 -1.44
N LEU A 43 19.42 -5.85 -1.63
CA LEU A 43 19.96 -5.45 -2.94
C LEU A 43 21.45 -5.72 -3.08
N THR A 44 22.11 -6.25 -2.04
CA THR A 44 23.52 -6.63 -2.08
C THR A 44 23.73 -7.58 -3.26
N LYS A 45 24.54 -7.14 -4.22
CA LYS A 45 25.11 -7.99 -5.25
C LYS A 45 26.60 -8.06 -5.00
N GLU A 46 27.18 -9.23 -5.19
CA GLU A 46 28.62 -9.34 -5.34
C GLU A 46 29.04 -8.58 -6.60
N PRO A 47 30.04 -7.69 -6.52
CA PRO A 47 30.54 -7.00 -7.69
C PRO A 47 31.13 -8.03 -8.66
N LYS A 48 30.67 -8.02 -9.92
CA LYS A 48 31.18 -8.91 -10.97
C LYS A 48 32.56 -8.48 -11.52
N GLY A 49 33.14 -7.39 -11.01
CA GLY A 49 34.44 -6.84 -11.43
C GLY A 49 34.67 -5.42 -10.89
N LEU A 50 35.85 -4.85 -11.21
CA LEU A 50 36.27 -3.49 -10.81
C LEU A 50 35.58 -2.36 -11.62
N GLY A 51 34.89 -2.71 -12.71
CA GLY A 51 34.25 -1.78 -13.63
C GLY A 51 32.72 -1.82 -13.57
N GLY A 52 32.09 -0.65 -13.47
CA GLY A 52 30.65 -0.49 -13.54
C GLY A 52 30.21 0.91 -13.08
N ARG A 53 29.09 1.41 -13.61
CA ARG A 53 28.49 2.65 -13.12
C ARG A 53 28.14 2.47 -11.63
N PRO A 54 28.47 3.44 -10.75
CA PRO A 54 28.11 3.34 -9.34
C PRO A 54 26.61 3.17 -9.19
N ALA A 55 26.21 2.34 -8.24
CA ALA A 55 24.80 2.14 -7.93
C ALA A 55 24.20 3.45 -7.39
N TYR A 56 22.97 3.74 -7.80
CA TYR A 56 22.19 4.81 -7.18
C TYR A 56 22.01 4.55 -5.67
N ASP A 57 21.89 5.63 -4.90
CA ASP A 57 21.61 5.52 -3.48
C ASP A 57 20.27 4.80 -3.26
N TYR A 58 20.27 3.82 -2.34
CA TYR A 58 19.11 2.98 -2.09
C TYR A 58 17.95 3.76 -1.45
N VAL A 59 18.25 4.78 -0.64
CA VAL A 59 17.24 5.61 0.00
C VAL A 59 16.58 6.51 -1.04
N MET A 60 17.35 7.11 -1.96
CA MET A 60 16.82 7.84 -3.11
C MET A 60 15.89 6.96 -3.96
N MET A 61 16.33 5.75 -4.33
CA MET A 61 15.50 4.80 -5.10
C MET A 61 14.23 4.39 -4.34
N PHE A 62 14.29 4.28 -3.02
CA PHE A 62 13.11 4.01 -2.20
C PHE A 62 12.16 5.21 -2.13
N LYS A 63 12.67 6.44 -2.01
CA LYS A 63 11.89 7.67 -2.10
C LYS A 63 11.14 7.79 -3.43
N ILE A 64 11.75 7.34 -4.54
CA ILE A 64 11.09 7.28 -5.85
C ILE A 64 9.83 6.40 -5.79
N ILE A 65 9.87 5.24 -5.12
CA ILE A 65 8.68 4.39 -4.94
C ILE A 65 7.59 5.13 -4.13
N ILE A 66 7.97 5.89 -3.10
CA ILE A 66 7.01 6.70 -2.33
C ILE A 66 6.38 7.79 -3.20
N LEU A 67 7.18 8.48 -4.04
CA LEU A 67 6.65 9.44 -5.02
C LEU A 67 5.65 8.78 -5.97
N GLN A 68 5.97 7.58 -6.48
CA GLN A 68 5.06 6.83 -7.35
C GLN A 68 3.71 6.57 -6.68
N LYS A 69 3.71 6.27 -5.38
CA LYS A 69 2.47 6.04 -4.63
C LYS A 69 1.73 7.32 -4.28
N LEU A 70 2.43 8.41 -3.98
CA LEU A 70 1.79 9.71 -3.71
C LEU A 70 1.08 10.28 -4.94
N TYR A 71 1.72 10.20 -6.11
CA TYR A 71 1.20 10.82 -7.33
C TYR A 71 0.53 9.83 -8.29
N ASN A 72 0.59 8.53 -7.98
CA ASN A 72 0.01 7.44 -8.74
C ASN A 72 0.46 7.38 -10.21
N ILE A 73 1.77 7.51 -10.40
CA ILE A 73 2.43 7.59 -11.70
C ILE A 73 3.15 6.28 -12.05
N SER A 74 3.28 6.00 -13.36
CA SER A 74 4.03 4.85 -13.88
C SER A 74 5.54 5.07 -13.80
N ASP A 75 6.33 4.03 -14.09
CA ASP A 75 7.79 4.14 -14.13
C ASP A 75 8.27 5.20 -15.14
N ASP A 76 7.73 5.20 -16.37
CA ASP A 76 8.09 6.19 -17.40
C ASP A 76 7.67 7.61 -17.01
N GLN A 77 6.47 7.77 -16.44
CA GLN A 77 6.04 9.08 -15.94
C GLN A 77 6.85 9.53 -14.73
N THR A 78 7.39 8.62 -13.94
CA THR A 78 8.25 8.97 -12.81
C THR A 78 9.57 9.54 -13.29
N GLU A 79 10.21 8.87 -14.26
CA GLU A 79 11.41 9.38 -14.90
C GLU A 79 11.18 10.79 -15.49
N TYR A 80 10.10 10.96 -16.26
CA TYR A 80 9.74 12.25 -16.84
C TYR A 80 9.53 13.33 -15.77
N GLN A 81 8.72 13.04 -14.75
CA GLN A 81 8.36 14.01 -13.71
C GLN A 81 9.54 14.40 -12.81
N ILE A 82 10.51 13.50 -12.60
CA ILE A 82 11.74 13.86 -11.86
C ILE A 82 12.59 14.83 -12.69
N ASN A 83 12.69 14.65 -14.00
CA ASN A 83 13.43 15.58 -14.87
C ASN A 83 12.70 16.94 -15.03
N ASP A 84 11.37 16.96 -14.96
CA ASP A 84 10.56 18.16 -15.17
C ASP A 84 10.38 19.02 -13.89
N ARG A 85 10.28 18.39 -12.71
CA ARG A 85 9.82 19.08 -11.49
C ARG A 85 10.91 19.23 -10.43
N LEU A 86 11.29 20.48 -10.17
CA LEU A 86 12.24 20.84 -9.11
C LEU A 86 11.85 20.32 -7.72
N SER A 87 10.56 20.25 -7.39
CA SER A 87 10.12 19.70 -6.10
C SER A 87 10.42 18.20 -5.97
N PHE A 88 10.40 17.44 -7.07
CA PHE A 88 10.74 16.03 -7.07
C PHE A 88 12.25 15.85 -6.94
N MET A 89 13.03 16.65 -7.67
CA MET A 89 14.49 16.67 -7.56
C MET A 89 14.92 17.01 -6.12
N ARG A 90 14.37 18.08 -5.53
CA ARG A 90 14.60 18.46 -4.14
C ARG A 90 14.23 17.34 -3.16
N PHE A 91 13.10 16.66 -3.38
CA PHE A 91 12.71 15.53 -2.53
C PHE A 91 13.72 14.38 -2.56
N LEU A 92 14.26 14.10 -3.74
CA LEU A 92 15.23 13.04 -3.96
C LEU A 92 16.67 13.43 -3.60
N GLY A 93 16.94 14.73 -3.39
CA GLY A 93 18.30 15.24 -3.17
C GLY A 93 19.13 15.26 -4.44
N LEU A 94 18.50 15.49 -5.59
CA LEU A 94 19.13 15.60 -6.91
C LEU A 94 19.31 17.06 -7.29
N GLU A 95 20.44 17.38 -7.92
CA GLU A 95 20.73 18.66 -8.58
C GLU A 95 20.46 18.56 -10.09
N LEU A 96 20.33 19.69 -10.79
CA LEU A 96 20.07 19.75 -12.25
C LEU A 96 21.09 18.99 -13.11
N LYS A 97 22.32 18.80 -12.62
CA LYS A 97 23.38 18.06 -13.31
C LYS A 97 23.30 16.55 -13.08
N ASP A 98 22.57 16.11 -12.06
CA ASP A 98 22.55 14.72 -11.66
C ASP A 98 21.73 13.88 -12.63
N LYS A 99 22.18 12.63 -12.82
CA LYS A 99 21.47 11.70 -13.68
C LYS A 99 20.30 11.08 -12.94
N VAL A 100 19.12 11.16 -13.54
CA VAL A 100 17.89 10.54 -13.04
C VAL A 100 17.87 9.04 -13.39
N PRO A 101 17.39 8.16 -12.49
CA PRO A 101 17.14 6.76 -12.82
C PRO A 101 16.07 6.60 -13.91
N ASP A 102 16.39 5.84 -14.95
CA ASP A 102 15.41 5.50 -16.00
C ASP A 102 14.32 4.54 -15.50
N SER A 103 13.23 4.44 -16.27
CA SER A 103 12.07 3.63 -15.93
C SER A 103 12.40 2.14 -15.71
N LYS A 104 13.36 1.60 -16.50
CA LYS A 104 13.83 0.21 -16.36
C LYS A 104 14.60 -0.01 -15.06
N THR A 105 15.37 0.97 -14.62
CA THR A 105 16.12 0.96 -13.37
C THR A 105 15.17 0.97 -12.18
N ILE A 106 14.14 1.81 -12.24
CA ILE A 106 13.07 1.85 -11.22
C ILE A 106 12.33 0.52 -11.17
N TRP A 107 11.96 -0.03 -12.33
CA TRP A 107 11.32 -1.33 -12.43
C TRP A 107 12.17 -2.45 -11.83
N LEU A 108 13.45 -2.55 -12.23
CA LEU A 108 14.38 -3.58 -11.73
C LEU A 108 14.60 -3.48 -10.22
N PHE A 109 14.63 -2.25 -9.69
CA PHE A 109 14.72 -2.02 -8.25
C PHE A 109 13.52 -2.59 -7.51
N LYS A 110 12.29 -2.33 -7.99
CA LYS A 110 11.06 -2.90 -7.40
C LYS A 110 11.05 -4.42 -7.48
N GLU A 111 11.39 -5.00 -8.63
CA GLU A 111 11.41 -6.46 -8.80
C GLU A 111 12.35 -7.14 -7.80
N LYS A 112 13.56 -6.62 -7.61
CA LYS A 112 14.48 -7.18 -6.61
C LYS A 112 13.93 -7.10 -5.19
N LEU A 113 13.23 -6.02 -4.82
CA LEU A 113 12.59 -5.91 -3.50
C LEU A 113 11.42 -6.89 -3.35
N ILE A 114 10.72 -7.19 -4.44
CA ILE A 114 9.63 -8.17 -4.49
C ILE A 114 10.19 -9.58 -4.30
N GLU A 115 11.24 -9.93 -5.04
CA GLU A 115 11.97 -11.21 -4.92
C GLU A 115 12.53 -11.41 -3.50
N ALA A 116 13.12 -10.36 -2.92
CA ALA A 116 13.63 -10.37 -1.55
C ALA A 116 12.54 -10.36 -0.46
N ARG A 117 11.25 -10.23 -0.85
CA ARG A 117 10.07 -10.20 0.04
C ARG A 117 10.20 -9.18 1.19
N VAL A 118 10.73 -7.99 0.91
CA VAL A 118 11.03 -6.99 1.95
C VAL A 118 9.93 -5.97 2.22
N SER A 119 8.86 -5.91 1.42
CA SER A 119 7.77 -4.94 1.59
C SER A 119 7.18 -4.95 3.00
N LYS A 120 6.85 -6.14 3.54
CA LYS A 120 6.35 -6.28 4.92
C LYS A 120 7.37 -5.82 5.95
N LYS A 121 8.64 -6.17 5.78
CA LYS A 121 9.73 -5.76 6.68
C LYS A 121 9.93 -4.24 6.70
N LEU A 122 9.83 -3.58 5.56
CA LEU A 122 9.89 -2.12 5.46
C LEU A 122 8.70 -1.48 6.19
N PHE A 123 7.49 -2.01 5.98
CA PHE A 123 6.30 -1.56 6.68
C PHE A 123 6.41 -1.72 8.21
N GLU A 124 6.80 -2.90 8.69
CA GLU A 124 7.01 -3.20 10.10
C GLU A 124 8.13 -2.36 10.73
N LYS A 125 9.20 -2.08 9.97
CA LYS A 125 10.30 -1.22 10.43
C LYS A 125 9.80 0.18 10.74
N PHE A 126 8.95 0.75 9.89
CA PHE A 126 8.33 2.03 10.18
C PHE A 126 7.31 1.92 11.32
N GLY A 127 6.55 0.83 11.41
CA GLY A 127 5.67 0.54 12.54
C GLY A 127 6.40 0.60 13.90
N LYS A 128 7.62 0.04 13.97
CA LYS A 128 8.47 0.13 15.17
C LYS A 128 8.88 1.57 15.50
N GLU A 129 9.12 2.39 14.48
CA GLU A 129 9.42 3.81 14.66
C GLU A 129 8.19 4.57 15.19
N LEU A 130 7.00 4.29 14.66
CA LEU A 130 5.73 4.85 15.16
C LEU A 130 5.49 4.49 16.64
N ALA A 131 5.79 3.24 17.02
CA ALA A 131 5.69 2.77 18.41
C ALA A 131 6.66 3.53 19.33
N ARG A 132 7.92 3.72 18.91
CA ARG A 132 8.93 4.48 19.68
C ARG A 132 8.55 5.95 19.88
N ASN A 133 7.87 6.54 18.91
CA ASN A 133 7.36 7.90 19.00
C ASN A 133 6.03 7.99 19.79
N ASN A 134 5.56 6.90 20.42
CA ASN A 134 4.31 6.82 21.18
C ASN A 134 3.06 7.24 20.39
N LEU A 135 3.06 7.03 19.07
CA LEU A 135 1.96 7.43 18.19
C LEU A 135 0.89 6.35 18.03
N ILE A 136 1.11 5.15 18.55
CA ILE A 136 0.13 4.05 18.51
C ILE A 136 -0.73 4.12 19.76
N GLY A 137 -2.02 4.44 19.57
CA GLY A 137 -3.01 4.38 20.64
C GLY A 137 -3.31 2.93 21.04
N LYS A 138 -3.36 2.66 22.35
CA LYS A 138 -3.81 1.36 22.88
C LYS A 138 -5.32 1.32 23.14
N GLU A 139 -6.09 2.25 22.57
CA GLU A 139 -7.53 2.41 22.84
C GLU A 139 -8.46 1.51 21.98
N GLY A 140 -7.86 0.57 21.26
CA GLY A 140 -8.51 -0.39 20.37
C GLY A 140 -8.10 -0.24 18.91
N THR A 141 -8.36 -1.29 18.13
CA THR A 141 -8.01 -1.38 16.72
C THR A 141 -9.25 -1.59 15.86
N ILE A 142 -9.17 -1.17 14.60
CA ILE A 142 -10.22 -1.33 13.60
C ILE A 142 -9.68 -2.22 12.51
N ILE A 143 -10.42 -3.25 12.11
CA ILE A 143 -10.10 -4.03 10.90
C ILE A 143 -11.14 -3.72 9.83
N ASP A 144 -10.64 -3.47 8.62
CA ASP A 144 -11.47 -3.28 7.44
C ASP A 144 -10.72 -3.67 6.17
N ALA A 145 -11.46 -3.87 5.08
CA ALA A 145 -10.89 -4.23 3.80
C ALA A 145 -11.43 -3.33 2.68
N THR A 146 -10.53 -2.89 1.81
CA THR A 146 -10.88 -2.18 0.58
C THR A 146 -10.51 -2.99 -0.66
N ILE A 147 -11.26 -2.79 -1.74
CA ILE A 147 -10.96 -3.41 -3.03
C ILE A 147 -9.93 -2.53 -3.74
N VAL A 148 -8.88 -3.18 -4.25
CA VAL A 148 -7.86 -2.55 -5.08
C VAL A 148 -8.07 -3.02 -6.52
N GLU A 149 -8.52 -2.10 -7.37
CA GLU A 149 -8.89 -2.43 -8.75
C GLU A 149 -7.65 -2.71 -9.60
N ALA A 150 -7.73 -3.72 -10.45
CA ALA A 150 -6.75 -4.04 -11.47
C ALA A 150 -7.40 -3.93 -12.86
N PRO A 151 -6.61 -3.68 -13.94
CA PRO A 151 -7.12 -3.68 -15.31
C PRO A 151 -7.90 -4.96 -15.63
N ILE A 152 -9.14 -4.80 -16.09
CA ILE A 152 -10.03 -5.91 -16.42
C ILE A 152 -9.42 -6.70 -17.58
N GLN A 153 -9.33 -8.02 -17.39
CA GLN A 153 -8.84 -8.94 -18.42
C GLN A 153 -10.01 -9.56 -19.17
N HIS A 154 -9.99 -9.43 -20.50
CA HIS A 154 -10.94 -10.10 -21.39
C HIS A 154 -10.39 -11.48 -21.77
N ASN A 155 -11.07 -12.52 -21.31
CA ASN A 155 -10.71 -13.93 -21.48
C ASN A 155 -11.98 -14.74 -21.86
N SER A 156 -11.80 -15.87 -22.54
CA SER A 156 -12.88 -16.82 -22.83
C SER A 156 -13.40 -17.51 -21.55
N LYS A 157 -14.56 -18.20 -21.65
CA LYS A 157 -15.13 -18.92 -20.51
C LYS A 157 -14.18 -20.02 -20.01
N ASP A 158 -13.62 -20.81 -20.92
CA ASP A 158 -12.71 -21.92 -20.61
C ASP A 158 -11.41 -21.43 -19.98
N GLU A 159 -10.85 -20.32 -20.49
CA GLU A 159 -9.67 -19.67 -19.90
C GLU A 159 -9.96 -19.23 -18.45
N ASN A 160 -11.15 -18.66 -18.20
CA ASN A 160 -11.54 -18.22 -16.86
C ASN A 160 -11.76 -19.39 -15.89
N GLU A 161 -12.25 -20.53 -16.35
CA GLU A 161 -12.39 -21.72 -15.51
C GLU A 161 -11.04 -22.29 -15.09
N GLN A 162 -10.07 -22.37 -16.02
CA GLN A 162 -8.70 -22.80 -15.71
C GLN A 162 -8.05 -21.86 -14.67
N ILE A 163 -8.19 -20.54 -14.85
CA ILE A 163 -7.67 -19.54 -13.90
C ILE A 163 -8.34 -19.69 -12.53
N LYS A 164 -9.65 -19.91 -12.45
CA LYS A 164 -10.35 -20.15 -11.17
C LYS A 164 -9.81 -21.37 -10.45
N ASN A 165 -9.40 -22.40 -11.19
CA ASN A 165 -8.76 -23.60 -10.67
C ASN A 165 -7.26 -23.44 -10.37
N GLY A 166 -6.72 -22.22 -10.48
CA GLY A 166 -5.31 -21.92 -10.21
C GLY A 166 -4.35 -22.37 -11.30
N LYS A 167 -4.86 -22.72 -12.49
CA LYS A 167 -4.06 -23.13 -13.64
C LYS A 167 -3.89 -21.96 -14.62
N VAL A 168 -2.71 -21.89 -15.24
CA VAL A 168 -2.50 -21.03 -16.41
C VAL A 168 -3.16 -21.71 -17.61
N PRO A 169 -4.03 -21.02 -18.38
CA PRO A 169 -4.67 -21.60 -19.56
C PRO A 169 -3.67 -22.26 -20.51
N GLU A 170 -3.91 -23.52 -20.89
CA GLU A 170 -2.98 -24.31 -21.72
C GLU A 170 -2.61 -23.59 -23.02
N GLN A 171 -3.60 -22.96 -23.67
CA GLN A 171 -3.42 -22.18 -24.89
C GLN A 171 -2.39 -21.03 -24.72
N TRP A 172 -2.21 -20.50 -23.51
CA TRP A 172 -1.25 -19.41 -23.26
C TRP A 172 0.18 -19.90 -23.08
N GLN A 173 0.34 -21.20 -22.78
CA GLN A 173 1.64 -21.81 -22.54
C GLN A 173 2.37 -22.13 -23.86
N GLU A 174 1.66 -22.12 -24.98
CA GLU A 174 2.26 -22.25 -26.31
C GLU A 174 3.24 -21.11 -26.60
N ALA A 175 4.39 -21.43 -27.21
CA ALA A 175 5.46 -20.46 -27.48
C ALA A 175 4.98 -19.22 -28.26
N LYS A 176 4.04 -19.39 -29.19
CA LYS A 176 3.42 -18.30 -29.96
C LYS A 176 2.64 -17.31 -29.09
N ASN A 177 2.20 -17.72 -27.91
CA ASN A 177 1.38 -16.93 -26.99
C ASN A 177 2.16 -16.39 -25.78
N LYS A 178 3.50 -16.49 -25.77
CA LYS A 178 4.35 -16.00 -24.68
C LYS A 178 4.14 -14.51 -24.34
N ALA A 179 3.93 -13.67 -25.36
CA ALA A 179 3.64 -12.25 -25.17
C ALA A 179 2.27 -12.05 -24.49
N LYS A 180 1.24 -12.80 -24.90
CA LYS A 180 -0.09 -12.80 -24.27
C LYS A 180 0.02 -13.20 -22.81
N LEU A 181 0.71 -14.30 -22.50
CA LEU A 181 0.88 -14.78 -21.13
C LEU A 181 1.50 -13.72 -20.20
N SER A 182 2.52 -13.00 -20.70
CA SER A 182 3.20 -11.94 -19.94
C SER A 182 2.32 -10.74 -19.61
N GLN A 183 1.20 -10.56 -20.31
CA GLN A 183 0.23 -9.47 -20.12
C GLN A 183 -1.00 -9.89 -19.30
N LYS A 184 -1.13 -11.18 -18.94
CA LYS A 184 -2.32 -11.71 -18.26
C LYS A 184 -2.08 -11.88 -16.76
N ASP A 185 -3.02 -11.35 -15.98
CA ASP A 185 -3.05 -11.57 -14.53
C ASP A 185 -3.87 -12.82 -14.20
N CYS A 186 -3.17 -13.88 -13.76
CA CYS A 186 -3.77 -15.14 -13.35
C CYS A 186 -4.14 -15.18 -11.87
N ASP A 187 -3.82 -14.14 -11.09
CA ASP A 187 -4.02 -14.07 -9.64
C ASP A 187 -5.19 -13.15 -9.25
N ALA A 188 -5.44 -12.10 -10.02
CA ALA A 188 -6.57 -11.21 -9.81
C ALA A 188 -7.91 -11.95 -9.98
N ARG A 189 -8.90 -11.64 -9.13
CA ARG A 189 -10.21 -12.29 -9.14
C ARG A 189 -11.35 -11.27 -9.13
N TRP A 190 -12.51 -11.71 -9.61
CA TRP A 190 -13.74 -10.94 -9.54
C TRP A 190 -14.38 -11.02 -8.15
N THR A 191 -15.00 -9.93 -7.72
CA THR A 191 -15.83 -9.86 -6.52
C THR A 191 -17.01 -8.92 -6.75
N LYS A 192 -18.05 -9.02 -5.91
CA LYS A 192 -19.24 -8.18 -6.02
C LYS A 192 -19.46 -7.43 -4.71
N LYS A 193 -19.52 -6.10 -4.78
CA LYS A 193 -19.79 -5.20 -3.64
C LYS A 193 -20.85 -4.18 -4.07
N HIS A 194 -21.90 -3.99 -3.25
CA HIS A 194 -23.01 -3.06 -3.54
C HIS A 194 -23.63 -3.20 -4.95
N LYS A 195 -23.90 -4.44 -5.38
CA LYS A 195 -24.42 -4.79 -6.73
C LYS A 195 -23.46 -4.50 -7.91
N ARG A 196 -22.30 -3.88 -7.68
CA ARG A 196 -21.25 -3.66 -8.69
C ARG A 196 -20.18 -4.76 -8.60
N SER A 197 -19.68 -5.17 -9.76
CA SER A 197 -18.56 -6.11 -9.87
C SER A 197 -17.24 -5.35 -9.93
N TYR A 198 -16.23 -5.89 -9.26
CA TYR A 198 -14.87 -5.37 -9.24
C TYR A 198 -13.89 -6.49 -9.56
N TYR A 199 -12.79 -6.15 -10.23
CA TYR A 199 -11.72 -7.08 -10.58
C TYR A 199 -10.41 -6.60 -9.97
N GLY A 200 -9.70 -7.50 -9.27
CA GLY A 200 -8.39 -7.19 -8.69
C GLY A 200 -8.15 -7.90 -7.37
N TYR A 201 -7.71 -7.12 -6.39
CA TYR A 201 -7.22 -7.57 -5.10
C TYR A 201 -8.00 -6.92 -3.94
N LYS A 202 -7.75 -7.39 -2.72
CA LYS A 202 -8.23 -6.77 -1.48
C LYS A 202 -7.04 -6.39 -0.62
N ASP A 203 -7.12 -5.20 -0.06
CA ASP A 203 -6.22 -4.67 0.96
C ASP A 203 -6.92 -4.72 2.30
N HIS A 204 -6.49 -5.63 3.17
CA HIS A 204 -7.03 -5.80 4.52
C HIS A 204 -6.08 -5.11 5.50
N ILE A 205 -6.61 -4.15 6.25
CA ILE A 205 -5.80 -3.32 7.14
C ILE A 205 -6.30 -3.40 8.58
N LYS A 206 -5.35 -3.45 9.52
CA LYS A 206 -5.57 -3.17 10.94
C LYS A 206 -5.14 -1.73 11.20
N VAL A 207 -6.01 -0.91 11.77
CA VAL A 207 -5.79 0.51 12.01
C VAL A 207 -5.93 0.84 13.49
N ASP A 208 -5.02 1.65 14.04
CA ASP A 208 -5.20 2.20 15.37
C ASP A 208 -6.38 3.18 15.38
N LYS A 209 -7.34 2.94 16.27
CA LYS A 209 -8.52 3.77 16.43
C LYS A 209 -8.16 5.24 16.68
N LYS A 210 -7.13 5.54 17.50
CA LYS A 210 -6.85 6.93 17.89
C LYS A 210 -6.08 7.68 16.81
N SER A 211 -4.88 7.23 16.47
CA SER A 211 -3.98 7.90 15.54
C SER A 211 -4.42 7.78 14.07
N LYS A 212 -5.21 6.75 13.74
CA LYS A 212 -5.54 6.31 12.37
C LYS A 212 -4.32 5.79 11.59
N LEU A 213 -3.25 5.39 12.27
CA LEU A 213 -2.11 4.72 11.65
C LEU A 213 -2.47 3.26 11.32
N ILE A 214 -2.01 2.78 10.17
CA ILE A 214 -2.13 1.37 9.80
C ILE A 214 -1.06 0.59 10.57
N LEU A 215 -1.48 -0.41 11.33
CA LEU A 215 -0.63 -1.25 12.17
C LEU A 215 -0.22 -2.54 11.47
N LYS A 216 -1.13 -3.12 10.69
CA LYS A 216 -0.89 -4.38 9.98
C LYS A 216 -1.66 -4.42 8.67
N VAL A 217 -1.11 -5.16 7.71
CA VAL A 217 -1.65 -5.27 6.34
C VAL A 217 -1.53 -6.71 5.84
N THR A 218 -2.59 -7.18 5.20
CA THR A 218 -2.56 -8.38 4.35
C THR A 218 -3.25 -8.12 3.02
N VAL A 219 -2.78 -8.80 1.98
CA VAL A 219 -3.27 -8.61 0.61
C VAL A 219 -3.70 -9.97 0.07
N THR A 220 -4.89 -10.02 -0.51
CA THR A 220 -5.45 -11.23 -1.11
C THR A 220 -6.05 -10.94 -2.48
N ALA A 221 -6.39 -11.97 -3.24
CA ALA A 221 -7.29 -11.81 -4.38
C ALA A 221 -8.66 -11.30 -3.91
N ALA A 222 -9.39 -10.58 -4.77
CA ALA A 222 -10.61 -9.88 -4.36
C ALA A 222 -11.79 -10.80 -3.97
N ASN A 223 -11.79 -12.06 -4.39
CA ASN A 223 -12.81 -13.04 -4.04
C ASN A 223 -12.64 -13.62 -2.62
N VAL A 224 -11.48 -13.45 -1.99
CA VAL A 224 -11.24 -13.97 -0.64
C VAL A 224 -12.13 -13.21 0.36
N HIS A 225 -12.78 -13.96 1.24
CA HIS A 225 -13.66 -13.40 2.27
C HIS A 225 -12.84 -12.81 3.43
N ASP A 226 -13.25 -11.64 3.90
CA ASP A 226 -12.48 -10.79 4.80
C ASP A 226 -12.20 -11.48 6.14
N SER A 227 -13.14 -12.28 6.64
CA SER A 227 -13.00 -13.09 7.86
C SER A 227 -11.74 -13.98 7.90
N ARG A 228 -11.27 -14.47 6.74
CA ARG A 228 -10.12 -15.40 6.66
C ARG A 228 -8.81 -14.73 7.04
N GLU A 229 -8.72 -13.42 6.86
CA GLU A 229 -7.51 -12.64 7.11
C GLU A 229 -7.43 -12.10 8.54
N LEU A 230 -8.51 -12.17 9.32
CA LEU A 230 -8.55 -11.65 10.69
C LEU A 230 -7.40 -12.20 11.54
N LYS A 231 -7.14 -13.51 11.48
CA LYS A 231 -6.06 -14.17 12.25
C LYS A 231 -4.67 -13.63 11.96
N ASN A 232 -4.45 -13.14 10.74
CA ASN A 232 -3.17 -12.58 10.30
C ASN A 232 -3.02 -11.11 10.75
N LEU A 233 -4.13 -10.42 11.02
CA LEU A 233 -4.18 -9.02 11.40
C LEU A 233 -4.16 -8.79 12.92
N VAL A 234 -4.82 -9.66 13.68
CA VAL A 234 -4.93 -9.51 15.15
C VAL A 234 -3.70 -10.04 15.89
N GLU A 235 -3.37 -9.41 17.01
CA GLU A 235 -2.23 -9.70 17.88
C GLU A 235 -2.69 -9.73 19.35
N ARG A 236 -1.90 -10.34 20.25
CA ARG A 236 -2.34 -10.53 21.66
C ARG A 236 -2.37 -9.22 22.45
N GLU A 237 -1.69 -8.22 21.93
CA GLU A 237 -1.60 -6.87 22.46
C GLU A 237 -2.84 -6.02 22.11
N ASP A 238 -3.73 -6.50 21.23
CA ASP A 238 -4.96 -5.82 20.87
C ASP A 238 -6.02 -6.01 21.97
N GLU A 239 -6.39 -4.96 22.71
CA GLU A 239 -7.42 -5.10 23.77
C GLU A 239 -8.84 -5.19 23.20
N ARG A 240 -9.17 -4.31 22.24
CA ARG A 240 -10.51 -4.18 21.64
C ARG A 240 -10.42 -4.13 20.13
N LEU A 241 -11.22 -4.93 19.44
CA LEU A 241 -11.27 -4.98 17.98
C LEU A 241 -12.64 -4.55 17.44
N TYR A 242 -12.67 -3.53 16.58
CA TYR A 242 -13.88 -3.10 15.86
C TYR A 242 -13.86 -3.59 14.42
N ALA A 243 -14.90 -4.29 13.97
CA ALA A 243 -15.00 -4.85 12.62
C ALA A 243 -16.45 -4.87 12.07
N ASP A 244 -16.62 -5.04 10.76
CA ASP A 244 -17.96 -5.20 10.18
C ASP A 244 -18.56 -6.59 10.43
N SER A 245 -19.80 -6.76 9.98
CA SER A 245 -20.51 -8.03 10.09
C SER A 245 -19.97 -9.15 9.17
N ALA A 246 -19.03 -8.86 8.26
CA ALA A 246 -18.31 -9.88 7.52
C ALA A 246 -17.29 -10.61 8.41
N TYR A 247 -16.92 -10.02 9.55
CA TYR A 247 -16.08 -10.67 10.56
C TYR A 247 -16.88 -11.43 11.63
N ILE A 248 -17.99 -12.09 11.27
CA ILE A 248 -18.76 -12.95 12.19
C ILE A 248 -18.46 -14.43 11.90
N GLY A 249 -18.28 -15.24 12.96
CA GLY A 249 -18.22 -16.69 12.87
C GLY A 249 -17.49 -17.34 14.06
N GLU A 250 -17.73 -18.64 14.27
CA GLU A 250 -17.13 -19.40 15.37
C GLU A 250 -15.59 -19.39 15.35
N GLU A 251 -14.98 -19.46 14.16
CA GLU A 251 -13.52 -19.38 14.02
C GLU A 251 -13.00 -18.03 14.50
N ILE A 252 -13.69 -16.93 14.18
CA ILE A 252 -13.31 -15.58 14.62
C ILE A 252 -13.44 -15.48 16.13
N GLU A 253 -14.56 -15.90 16.70
CA GLU A 253 -14.76 -15.88 18.16
C GLU A 253 -13.68 -16.69 18.88
N ARG A 254 -13.31 -17.86 18.33
CA ARG A 254 -12.20 -18.67 18.86
C ARG A 254 -10.87 -17.94 18.80
N VAL A 255 -10.54 -17.28 17.68
CA VAL A 255 -9.30 -16.52 17.53
C VAL A 255 -9.25 -15.33 18.50
N LEU A 256 -10.35 -14.58 18.63
CA LEU A 256 -10.42 -13.44 19.54
C LEU A 256 -10.31 -13.88 21.00
N LYS A 257 -11.04 -14.93 21.41
CA LYS A 257 -10.98 -15.49 22.76
C LYS A 257 -9.58 -16.04 23.08
N ALA A 258 -8.96 -16.76 22.16
CA ALA A 258 -7.60 -17.30 22.34
C ALA A 258 -6.52 -16.21 22.48
N LYS A 259 -6.79 -15.00 21.98
CA LYS A 259 -5.90 -13.84 22.11
C LYS A 259 -6.33 -12.84 23.19
N GLY A 260 -7.43 -13.10 23.90
CA GLY A 260 -7.95 -12.20 24.95
C GLY A 260 -8.53 -10.89 24.42
N ILE A 261 -8.96 -10.84 23.15
CA ILE A 261 -9.41 -9.62 22.48
C ILE A 261 -10.93 -9.46 22.62
N GLU A 262 -11.37 -8.29 23.06
CA GLU A 262 -12.80 -7.96 23.10
C GLU A 262 -13.31 -7.59 21.69
N GLY A 263 -14.12 -8.48 21.09
CA GLY A 263 -14.70 -8.30 19.76
C GLY A 263 -15.90 -7.35 19.74
N GLN A 264 -15.72 -6.15 19.18
CA GLN A 264 -16.76 -5.15 18.92
C GLN A 264 -17.22 -5.20 17.46
N ILE A 265 -17.75 -6.36 17.07
CA ILE A 265 -18.17 -6.68 15.69
C ILE A 265 -19.62 -6.25 15.46
N CYS A 266 -19.91 -5.61 14.33
CA CYS A 266 -21.28 -5.22 13.98
C CYS A 266 -22.16 -6.46 13.78
N GLU A 267 -23.33 -6.47 14.40
CA GLU A 267 -24.27 -7.59 14.29
C GLU A 267 -25.04 -7.53 12.97
N ARG A 268 -25.35 -8.69 12.38
CA ARG A 268 -26.22 -8.79 11.19
C ARG A 268 -27.57 -9.39 11.55
N GLY A 269 -28.64 -8.90 10.92
CA GLY A 269 -29.93 -9.57 10.95
C GLY A 269 -29.87 -10.90 10.17
N ALA A 270 -30.72 -11.84 10.55
CA ALA A 270 -30.92 -13.08 9.80
C ALA A 270 -32.29 -13.09 9.12
N ARG A 271 -32.51 -13.99 8.16
CA ARG A 271 -33.82 -14.14 7.51
C ARG A 271 -34.90 -14.40 8.58
N GLY A 272 -35.93 -13.57 8.60
CA GLY A 272 -37.01 -13.63 9.61
C GLY A 272 -36.64 -13.13 11.01
N LYS A 273 -35.38 -12.70 11.24
CA LYS A 273 -34.91 -12.16 12.53
C LYS A 273 -34.19 -10.83 12.30
N PRO A 274 -34.95 -9.71 12.16
CA PRO A 274 -34.38 -8.39 11.99
C PRO A 274 -33.63 -7.95 13.26
N LEU A 275 -32.70 -7.00 13.11
CA LEU A 275 -31.97 -6.43 14.25
C LEU A 275 -32.93 -5.76 15.22
N THR A 276 -32.79 -6.09 16.51
CA THR A 276 -33.54 -5.44 17.58
C THR A 276 -33.13 -3.97 17.73
N LYS A 277 -33.97 -3.15 18.39
CA LYS A 277 -33.63 -1.74 18.67
C LYS A 277 -32.30 -1.61 19.42
N LYS A 278 -32.03 -2.49 20.40
CA LYS A 278 -30.78 -2.53 21.17
C LYS A 278 -29.56 -2.81 20.27
N GLN A 279 -29.66 -3.81 19.38
CA GLN A 279 -28.59 -4.13 18.43
C GLN A 279 -28.35 -3.00 17.43
N LYS A 280 -29.40 -2.34 16.94
CA LYS A 280 -29.26 -1.15 16.07
C LYS A 280 -28.49 -0.02 16.76
N ILE A 281 -28.79 0.26 18.03
CA ILE A 281 -28.07 1.27 18.83
C ILE A 281 -26.60 0.87 19.03
N SER A 282 -26.35 -0.40 19.37
CA SER A 282 -24.99 -0.94 19.51
C SER A 282 -24.19 -0.83 18.22
N ASN A 283 -24.75 -1.27 17.10
CA ASN A 283 -24.15 -1.14 15.77
C ASN A 283 -23.88 0.32 15.41
N ARG A 284 -24.78 1.26 15.74
CA ARG A 284 -24.55 2.69 15.49
C ARG A 284 -23.31 3.21 16.24
N LYS A 285 -23.11 2.77 17.49
CA LYS A 285 -21.91 3.10 18.28
C LYS A 285 -20.64 2.49 17.66
N LYS A 286 -20.67 1.19 17.31
CA LYS A 286 -19.56 0.48 16.66
C LYS A 286 -19.18 1.11 15.32
N SER A 287 -20.16 1.38 14.46
CA SER A 287 -19.97 2.01 13.15
C SER A 287 -19.41 3.43 13.24
N LYS A 288 -19.80 4.22 14.25
CA LYS A 288 -19.23 5.57 14.47
C LYS A 288 -17.72 5.50 14.72
N ILE A 289 -17.25 4.47 15.43
CA ILE A 289 -15.82 4.24 15.67
C ILE A 289 -15.15 3.75 14.38
N ARG A 290 -15.76 2.76 13.72
CA ARG A 290 -15.22 2.19 12.46
C ARG A 290 -15.10 3.20 11.34
N ALA A 291 -15.99 4.18 11.25
CA ALA A 291 -15.94 5.24 10.24
C ALA A 291 -14.59 5.98 10.18
N ARG A 292 -13.74 5.88 11.22
CA ARG A 292 -12.38 6.41 11.19
C ARG A 292 -11.47 5.75 10.15
N VAL A 293 -11.71 4.47 9.80
CA VAL A 293 -10.98 3.76 8.75
C VAL A 293 -11.26 4.35 7.36
N GLU A 294 -12.45 4.91 7.15
CA GLU A 294 -12.81 5.59 5.90
C GLU A 294 -11.94 6.82 5.65
N HIS A 295 -11.34 7.42 6.68
CA HIS A 295 -10.37 8.49 6.49
C HIS A 295 -9.05 7.99 5.89
N VAL A 296 -8.67 6.73 6.19
CA VAL A 296 -7.50 6.07 5.60
C VAL A 296 -7.75 5.86 4.11
N PHE A 297 -8.85 5.19 3.77
CA PHE A 297 -9.23 4.94 2.37
C PHE A 297 -9.55 6.22 1.60
N GLY A 298 -10.15 7.21 2.27
CA GLY A 298 -10.40 8.53 1.70
C GLY A 298 -9.11 9.26 1.35
N PHE A 299 -8.07 9.17 2.19
CA PHE A 299 -6.76 9.73 1.85
C PHE A 299 -6.13 9.00 0.65
N MET A 300 -6.17 7.67 0.62
CA MET A 300 -5.64 6.91 -0.52
C MET A 300 -6.39 7.24 -1.82
N THR A 301 -7.70 7.40 -1.75
CA THR A 301 -8.51 7.74 -2.92
C THR A 301 -8.22 9.16 -3.40
N ASN A 302 -8.26 10.14 -2.50
CA ASN A 302 -8.24 11.55 -2.87
C ASN A 302 -6.81 12.10 -3.00
N SER A 303 -5.96 11.86 -2.00
CA SER A 303 -4.60 12.41 -1.93
C SER A 303 -3.61 11.58 -2.73
N MET A 304 -3.78 10.25 -2.77
CA MET A 304 -2.93 9.34 -3.55
C MET A 304 -3.52 9.00 -4.93
N LYS A 305 -4.55 9.74 -5.37
CA LYS A 305 -5.18 9.65 -6.70
C LYS A 305 -5.70 8.23 -7.06
N GLY A 306 -6.23 7.50 -6.08
CA GLY A 306 -6.99 6.28 -6.31
C GLY A 306 -6.35 5.00 -5.78
N ILE A 307 -7.20 4.00 -5.57
CA ILE A 307 -6.85 2.67 -5.04
C ILE A 307 -6.88 1.66 -6.20
N TYR A 308 -5.82 1.66 -7.00
CA TYR A 308 -5.69 0.75 -8.14
C TYR A 308 -4.24 0.25 -8.29
N VAL A 309 -4.08 -0.90 -8.95
CA VAL A 309 -2.78 -1.48 -9.29
C VAL A 309 -2.71 -1.76 -10.79
N ARG A 310 -1.58 -1.47 -11.41
CA ARG A 310 -1.30 -1.80 -12.82
C ARG A 310 -0.34 -2.99 -12.97
N THR A 311 0.12 -3.53 -11.85
CA THR A 311 1.05 -4.65 -11.82
C THR A 311 0.32 -5.97 -12.02
N ILE A 312 0.97 -6.90 -12.71
CA ILE A 312 0.45 -8.24 -12.96
C ILE A 312 0.97 -9.20 -11.88
N GLY A 313 0.05 -9.95 -11.26
CA GLY A 313 0.34 -11.02 -10.31
C GLY A 313 0.38 -10.57 -8.85
N LEU A 314 0.07 -11.52 -7.96
CA LEU A 314 -0.16 -11.28 -6.53
C LEU A 314 1.07 -10.71 -5.83
N ALA A 315 2.28 -11.15 -6.17
CA ALA A 315 3.51 -10.69 -5.53
C ALA A 315 3.75 -9.19 -5.78
N ARG A 316 3.59 -8.74 -7.03
CA ARG A 316 3.75 -7.34 -7.42
C ARG A 316 2.62 -6.47 -6.88
N ALA A 317 1.37 -6.98 -6.94
CA ALA A 317 0.22 -6.30 -6.36
C ALA A 317 0.39 -6.12 -4.84
N THR A 318 0.82 -7.16 -4.14
CA THR A 318 1.11 -7.13 -2.69
C THR A 318 2.16 -6.08 -2.36
N PHE A 319 3.27 -6.04 -3.11
CA PHE A 319 4.30 -5.02 -2.91
C PHE A 319 3.73 -3.62 -3.13
N SER A 320 3.02 -3.41 -4.23
CA SER A 320 2.41 -2.12 -4.59
C SER A 320 1.45 -1.63 -3.50
N ILE A 321 0.58 -2.50 -2.99
CA ILE A 321 -0.42 -2.18 -1.96
C ILE A 321 0.25 -1.92 -0.60
N ILE A 322 1.24 -2.73 -0.20
CA ILE A 322 1.97 -2.48 1.05
C ILE A 322 2.74 -1.14 0.99
N MET A 323 3.33 -0.78 -0.15
CA MET A 323 3.98 0.52 -0.33
C MET A 323 2.97 1.68 -0.32
N MET A 324 1.76 1.48 -0.82
CA MET A 324 0.67 2.45 -0.69
C MET A 324 0.29 2.67 0.79
N ASN A 325 0.13 1.60 1.55
CA ASN A 325 -0.14 1.66 3.00
C ASN A 325 1.01 2.30 3.79
N LEU A 326 2.25 2.00 3.45
CA LEU A 326 3.42 2.64 4.06
C LEU A 326 3.44 4.14 3.76
N THR A 327 3.16 4.52 2.50
CA THR A 327 3.09 5.92 2.07
C THR A 327 2.01 6.69 2.84
N TYR A 328 0.83 6.09 3.02
CA TYR A 328 -0.21 6.65 3.89
C TYR A 328 0.32 6.91 5.31
N ASN A 329 0.99 5.91 5.92
CA ASN A 329 1.55 6.05 7.27
C ASN A 329 2.60 7.15 7.36
N LEU A 330 3.46 7.31 6.36
CA LEU A 330 4.47 8.39 6.30
C LEU A 330 3.81 9.77 6.29
N CYS A 331 2.79 9.96 5.45
CA CYS A 331 2.00 11.20 5.42
C CYS A 331 1.27 11.44 6.75
N ARG A 332 0.66 10.39 7.30
CA ARG A 332 -0.09 10.48 8.56
C ARG A 332 0.83 10.81 9.73
N TYR A 333 2.04 10.25 9.76
CA TYR A 333 3.07 10.58 10.73
C TYR A 333 3.42 12.06 10.70
N CYS A 334 3.67 12.62 9.50
CA CYS A 334 4.00 14.03 9.34
C CYS A 334 2.89 14.98 9.81
N TYR A 335 1.63 14.53 9.75
CA TYR A 335 0.48 15.25 10.29
C TYR A 335 0.37 15.14 11.82
N LEU A 336 0.69 13.98 12.39
CA LEU A 336 0.56 13.72 13.83
C LEU A 336 1.71 14.34 14.64
N LYS A 337 2.92 14.27 14.12
CA LYS A 337 4.09 14.92 14.69
C LYS A 337 4.02 16.39 14.31
N LYS A 338 3.50 17.25 15.20
CA LYS A 338 3.45 18.70 14.95
C LYS A 338 4.86 19.26 14.87
#